data_AF-A0A967CYA1-F1
#
_entry.id   AF-A0A967CYA1-F1
#
_cell.length_a   1.000
_cell.length_b   1.000
_cell.length_c   1.000
_cell.angle_alpha   90.00
_cell.angle_beta   90.00
_cell.angle_gamma   90.00
#
_symmetry.space_group_name_H-M   'P 1'
#
loop_
_entity.id
_entity.type
_entity.pdbx_description
1 polymer ?
#
loop_
_entity_poly.entity_id
_entity_poly.type
_entity_poly.pdbx_seq_one_letter_code
_entity_poly.pdbx_strand_id
1 'polypeptide(L)'
;MTDLSQSTRQFPKIDGAFTAIIVIYICVALFLPAEFGATLGFTANAMTSTAPFIIFAVLAVAYLKATGAETLLARAFEGAQTRMIVLAALLGGLSPFCSCEVIPFIAALLAVGAPLGAVMAFWLSSPLMDPAMFAITSGTLGFDFAIAKTIAAVGLGLFGGFVTMALSNNPVFVDPLREKPKVGGCCGVKAPFQGKPVWAFWQDSERKLAFRDTAVENAVFLTKWLLLAYTIEALMIRFIPAEW
;
A
#
# COMPACT_ATOMS: atom_id res chain seq x y z
N MET A 1 1.19 -16.48 30.38
CA MET A 1 1.69 -15.12 30.66
C MET A 1 3.03 -15.02 29.96
N THR A 2 3.03 -14.49 28.75
CA THR A 2 4.22 -14.41 27.89
C THR A 2 4.13 -13.10 27.12
N ASP A 3 4.96 -12.17 27.60
CA ASP A 3 5.55 -10.98 26.99
C ASP A 3 4.84 -10.29 25.82
N LEU A 4 4.00 -9.31 26.19
CA LEU A 4 3.64 -8.14 25.38
C LEU A 4 4.76 -7.07 25.42
N SER A 5 6.00 -7.47 25.20
CA SER A 5 7.17 -6.61 25.39
C SER A 5 7.99 -6.50 24.10
N GLN A 6 7.46 -5.76 23.12
CA GLN A 6 8.27 -4.96 22.19
C GLN A 6 7.42 -3.92 21.43
N SER A 7 6.60 -3.18 22.17
CA SER A 7 6.23 -1.83 21.76
C SER A 7 7.44 -0.93 22.07
N THR A 8 8.41 -0.92 21.16
CA THR A 8 9.54 0.01 21.26
C THR A 8 8.98 1.40 20.98
N ARG A 9 8.75 2.17 22.05
CA ARG A 9 8.48 3.61 21.99
C ARG A 9 9.58 4.28 21.15
N GLN A 10 9.32 4.51 19.86
CA GLN A 10 10.12 5.43 19.07
C GLN A 10 9.75 6.85 19.51
N PHE A 11 10.76 7.59 19.98
CA PHE A 11 10.71 9.04 20.14
C PHE A 11 10.12 9.70 18.89
N PRO A 12 9.41 10.85 19.01
CA PRO A 12 8.94 11.59 17.86
C PRO A 12 10.16 12.20 17.16
N LYS A 13 10.80 11.43 16.28
CA LYS A 13 11.75 11.99 15.32
C LYS A 13 10.92 12.96 14.47
N ILE A 14 11.31 14.22 14.48
CA ILE A 14 10.80 15.21 13.54
C ILE A 14 10.94 14.57 12.16
N ASP A 15 9.80 14.27 11.54
CA ASP A 15 9.74 13.49 10.32
C ASP A 15 10.48 14.29 9.24
N GLY A 16 11.58 13.74 8.71
CA GLY A 16 12.45 14.45 7.76
C GLY A 16 11.71 14.94 6.51
N ALA A 17 10.57 14.30 6.18
CA ALA A 17 9.65 14.75 5.14
C ALA A 17 9.01 16.11 5.45
N PHE A 18 8.52 16.34 6.67
CA PHE A 18 7.96 17.65 7.05
C PHE A 18 9.02 18.74 7.08
N THR A 19 10.24 18.41 7.54
CA THR A 19 11.36 19.35 7.47
C THR A 19 11.72 19.69 6.03
N ALA A 20 11.76 18.70 5.12
CA ALA A 20 12.02 18.92 3.71
C ALA A 20 10.94 19.81 3.06
N ILE A 21 9.67 19.55 3.34
CA ILE A 21 8.54 20.36 2.88
C ILE A 21 8.68 21.82 3.33
N ILE A 22 8.93 22.05 4.62
CA ILE A 22 9.08 23.39 5.19
C ILE A 22 10.26 24.11 4.53
N VAL A 23 11.40 23.42 4.37
CA VAL A 23 12.58 23.98 3.70
C VAL A 23 12.26 24.34 2.24
N ILE A 24 11.56 23.49 1.50
CA ILE A 24 11.17 23.76 0.12
C ILE A 24 10.27 25.00 0.04
N TYR A 25 9.23 25.11 0.89
CA TYR A 25 8.38 26.29 0.92
C TYR A 25 9.12 27.57 1.33
N ILE A 26 10.07 27.47 2.27
CA ILE A 26 10.94 28.60 2.64
C ILE A 26 11.82 29.01 1.45
N CYS A 27 12.42 28.06 0.73
CA CYS A 27 13.19 28.34 -0.48
C CYS A 27 12.32 29.00 -1.57
N VAL A 28 11.11 28.52 -1.80
CA VAL A 28 10.17 29.12 -2.76
C VAL A 28 9.78 30.53 -2.35
N ALA A 29 9.49 30.75 -1.06
CA ALA A 29 9.15 32.07 -0.53
C ALA A 29 10.30 33.09 -0.65
N LEU A 30 11.56 32.63 -0.51
CA LEU A 30 12.74 33.48 -0.61
C LEU A 30 13.17 33.77 -2.05
N PHE A 31 13.04 32.80 -2.96
CA PHE A 31 13.52 32.93 -4.35
C PHE A 31 12.43 33.39 -5.34
N LEU A 32 11.15 33.05 -5.14
CA LEU A 32 10.03 33.40 -6.02
C LEU A 32 8.76 33.79 -5.22
N PRO A 33 8.74 34.95 -4.54
CA PRO A 33 7.63 35.36 -3.68
C PRO A 33 6.29 35.52 -4.42
N ALA A 34 6.33 35.83 -5.73
CA ALA A 34 5.13 35.95 -6.56
C ALA A 34 4.47 34.57 -6.88
N GLU A 35 5.24 33.49 -6.86
CA GLU A 35 4.79 32.14 -7.26
C GLU A 35 4.43 31.26 -6.06
N PHE A 36 4.72 31.74 -4.84
CA PHE A 36 4.39 31.04 -3.60
C PHE A 36 2.88 30.78 -3.46
N GLY A 37 2.06 31.77 -3.81
CA GLY A 37 0.60 31.66 -3.76
C GLY A 37 0.05 30.64 -4.76
N ALA A 38 0.63 30.56 -5.96
CA ALA A 38 0.23 29.60 -6.99
C ALA A 38 0.65 28.17 -6.62
N THR A 39 1.87 28.00 -6.11
CA THR A 39 2.39 26.71 -5.62
C THR A 39 1.51 26.17 -4.48
N LEU A 40 1.21 27.00 -3.48
CA LEU A 40 0.31 26.63 -2.40
C LEU A 40 -1.12 26.32 -2.89
N GLY A 41 -1.65 27.14 -3.80
CA GLY A 41 -2.97 26.94 -4.38
C GLY A 41 -3.09 25.62 -5.14
N PHE A 42 -2.08 25.28 -5.95
CA PHE A 42 -2.02 24.01 -6.68
C PHE A 42 -1.92 22.82 -5.73
N THR A 43 -0.98 22.84 -4.78
CA THR A 43 -0.81 21.77 -3.80
C THR A 43 -2.09 21.57 -2.96
N ALA A 44 -2.72 22.66 -2.50
CA ALA A 44 -3.95 22.59 -1.72
C ALA A 44 -5.13 22.04 -2.54
N ASN A 45 -5.25 22.42 -3.81
CA ASN A 45 -6.33 21.94 -4.68
C ASN A 45 -6.15 20.47 -5.06
N ALA A 46 -4.92 20.05 -5.38
CA ALA A 46 -4.59 18.65 -5.64
C ALA A 46 -4.90 17.80 -4.40
N MET A 47 -4.47 18.25 -3.22
CA MET A 47 -4.72 17.56 -1.97
C MET A 47 -6.21 17.46 -1.60
N THR A 48 -6.98 18.53 -1.84
CA THR A 48 -8.43 18.52 -1.63
C THR A 48 -9.14 17.57 -2.58
N SER A 49 -8.67 17.49 -3.84
CA SER A 49 -9.25 16.60 -4.85
C SER A 49 -8.97 15.12 -4.55
N THR A 50 -7.81 14.80 -3.97
CA THR A 50 -7.45 13.40 -3.61
C THR A 50 -7.90 13.01 -2.20
N ALA A 51 -8.18 13.97 -1.32
CA ALA A 51 -8.64 13.75 0.05
C ALA A 51 -9.78 12.72 0.18
N PRO A 52 -10.88 12.75 -0.60
CA PRO A 52 -11.95 11.77 -0.47
C PRO A 52 -11.48 10.32 -0.74
N PHE A 53 -10.58 10.13 -1.71
CA PHE A 53 -10.02 8.82 -2.02
C PHE A 53 -9.11 8.30 -0.92
N ILE A 54 -8.24 9.17 -0.37
CA ILE A 54 -7.34 8.83 0.73
C ILE A 54 -8.12 8.49 1.99
N ILE A 55 -9.15 9.28 2.32
CA ILE A 55 -10.03 9.00 3.46
C ILE A 55 -10.69 7.63 3.29
N PHE A 56 -11.24 7.35 2.10
CA PHE A 56 -11.85 6.07 1.82
C PHE A 56 -10.86 4.90 1.94
N ALA A 57 -9.67 5.03 1.37
CA ALA A 57 -8.62 4.00 1.44
C ALA A 57 -8.17 3.75 2.89
N VAL A 58 -7.80 4.81 3.63
CA VAL A 58 -7.37 4.71 5.03
C VAL A 58 -8.46 4.08 5.91
N LEU A 59 -9.73 4.47 5.72
CA LEU A 59 -10.85 3.88 6.44
C LEU A 59 -11.04 2.40 6.08
N ALA A 60 -10.93 2.04 4.80
CA ALA A 60 -11.03 0.65 4.36
C ALA A 60 -9.92 -0.21 4.96
N VAL A 61 -8.67 0.27 4.99
CA VAL A 61 -7.53 -0.45 5.58
C VAL A 61 -7.69 -0.57 7.10
N ALA A 62 -8.05 0.52 7.77
CA ALA A 62 -8.30 0.50 9.22
C ALA A 62 -9.43 -0.47 9.57
N TYR A 63 -10.49 -0.52 8.76
CA TYR A 63 -11.59 -1.47 8.91
C TYR A 63 -11.12 -2.93 8.71
N LEU A 64 -10.31 -3.21 7.68
CA LEU A 64 -9.77 -4.54 7.41
C LEU A 64 -8.89 -5.04 8.57
N LYS A 65 -8.02 -4.18 9.13
CA LYS A 65 -7.22 -4.52 10.32
C LYS A 65 -8.09 -4.72 11.55
N ALA A 66 -9.04 -3.82 11.82
CA ALA A 66 -9.87 -3.90 13.02
C ALA A 66 -10.80 -5.13 13.04
N THR A 67 -11.31 -5.51 11.87
CA THR A 67 -12.10 -6.74 11.70
C THR A 67 -11.25 -8.01 11.75
N GLY A 68 -9.94 -7.90 11.47
CA GLY A 68 -9.05 -9.04 11.28
C GLY A 68 -9.30 -9.77 9.97
N ALA A 69 -9.86 -9.08 8.96
CA ALA A 69 -10.10 -9.63 7.63
C ALA A 69 -8.79 -10.00 6.90
N GLU A 70 -7.65 -9.45 7.35
CA GLU A 70 -6.31 -9.90 6.95
C GLU A 70 -6.11 -11.41 7.17
N THR A 71 -6.78 -12.02 8.15
CA THR A 71 -6.76 -13.48 8.37
C THR A 71 -7.46 -14.25 7.26
N LEU A 72 -8.51 -13.68 6.66
CA LEU A 72 -9.21 -14.25 5.51
C LEU A 72 -8.36 -14.12 4.25
N LEU A 73 -7.71 -12.97 4.06
CA LEU A 73 -6.75 -12.80 2.97
C LEU A 73 -5.58 -13.78 3.13
N ALA A 74 -4.98 -13.87 4.31
CA ALA A 74 -3.89 -14.80 4.60
C ALA A 74 -4.31 -16.26 4.32
N ARG A 75 -5.53 -16.67 4.70
CA ARG A 75 -6.09 -17.98 4.34
C ARG A 75 -6.37 -18.14 2.85
N ALA A 76 -6.79 -17.09 2.15
CA ALA A 76 -6.89 -17.11 0.69
C ALA A 76 -5.51 -17.29 0.02
N PHE A 77 -4.45 -16.88 0.71
CA PHE A 77 -3.05 -17.13 0.38
C PHE A 77 -2.50 -18.45 0.97
N GLU A 78 -3.33 -19.40 1.41
CA GLU A 78 -2.91 -20.76 1.77
C GLU A 78 -3.21 -21.75 0.62
N GLY A 79 -2.26 -22.63 0.28
CA GLY A 79 -2.42 -23.65 -0.76
C GLY A 79 -1.30 -23.71 -1.80
N ALA A 80 -1.64 -24.04 -3.06
CA ALA A 80 -0.67 -24.13 -4.14
C ALA A 80 -0.16 -22.74 -4.54
N GLN A 81 1.17 -22.61 -4.69
CA GLN A 81 1.85 -21.34 -5.05
C GLN A 81 1.26 -20.69 -6.33
N THR A 82 0.85 -21.49 -7.31
CA THR A 82 0.19 -21.02 -8.54
C THR A 82 -1.13 -20.31 -8.26
N ARG A 83 -1.97 -20.85 -7.37
CA ARG A 83 -3.25 -20.25 -6.99
C ARG A 83 -3.04 -18.91 -6.27
N MET A 84 -2.02 -18.82 -5.43
CA MET A 84 -1.66 -17.59 -4.74
C MET A 84 -1.23 -16.48 -5.70
N ILE A 85 -0.45 -16.80 -6.73
CA ILE A 85 -0.04 -15.84 -7.77
C ILE A 85 -1.27 -15.27 -8.49
N VAL A 86 -2.22 -16.12 -8.85
CA VAL A 86 -3.45 -15.69 -9.54
C VAL A 86 -4.31 -14.81 -8.63
N LEU A 87 -4.51 -15.22 -7.38
CA LEU A 87 -5.27 -14.43 -6.41
C LEU A 87 -4.58 -13.09 -6.10
N ALA A 88 -3.25 -13.07 -5.98
CA ALA A 88 -2.46 -11.86 -5.79
C ALA A 88 -2.59 -10.88 -6.95
N ALA A 89 -2.49 -11.35 -8.20
CA ALA A 89 -2.62 -10.48 -9.37
C ALA A 89 -4.03 -9.86 -9.46
N LEU A 90 -5.07 -10.66 -9.23
CA LEU A 90 -6.46 -10.17 -9.24
C LEU A 90 -6.73 -9.20 -8.09
N LEU A 91 -6.26 -9.52 -6.87
CA LEU A 91 -6.37 -8.62 -5.74
C LEU A 91 -5.58 -7.34 -5.97
N GLY A 92 -4.40 -7.40 -6.58
CA GLY A 92 -3.60 -6.22 -6.94
C GLY A 92 -4.37 -5.26 -7.84
N GLY A 93 -4.91 -5.75 -8.96
CA GLY A 93 -5.66 -4.90 -9.91
C GLY A 93 -7.02 -4.38 -9.40
N LEU A 94 -7.56 -4.97 -8.34
CA LEU A 94 -8.82 -4.53 -7.71
C LEU A 94 -8.60 -3.80 -6.39
N SER A 95 -7.38 -3.79 -5.86
CA SER A 95 -7.11 -3.21 -4.57
C SER A 95 -7.17 -1.69 -4.61
N PRO A 96 -7.81 -1.04 -3.62
CA PRO A 96 -7.79 0.41 -3.49
C PRO A 96 -6.51 0.91 -2.80
N PHE A 97 -5.42 0.14 -2.84
CA PHE A 97 -4.19 0.53 -2.15
C PHE A 97 -3.42 1.53 -3.01
N CYS A 98 -3.12 2.67 -2.43
CA CYS A 98 -2.12 3.56 -3.01
C CYS A 98 -0.74 2.89 -2.92
N SER A 99 0.17 3.20 -3.85
CA SER A 99 1.53 2.64 -3.89
C SER A 99 2.31 2.79 -2.58
N CYS A 100 1.90 3.74 -1.73
CA CYS A 100 2.41 3.95 -0.38
C CYS A 100 2.02 2.84 0.64
N GLU A 101 0.86 2.21 0.49
CA GLU A 101 0.35 1.14 1.37
C GLU A 101 0.73 -0.26 0.88
N VAL A 102 1.07 -0.38 -0.40
CA VAL A 102 1.51 -1.63 -1.01
C VAL A 102 2.78 -2.17 -0.35
N ILE A 103 3.71 -1.29 0.04
CA ILE A 103 4.99 -1.66 0.67
C ILE A 103 4.80 -2.35 2.03
N PRO A 104 4.12 -1.74 3.04
CA PRO A 104 3.89 -2.40 4.32
C PRO A 104 3.03 -3.65 4.18
N PHE A 105 2.10 -3.68 3.21
CA PHE A 105 1.29 -4.85 2.93
C PHE A 105 2.13 -6.02 2.40
N ILE A 106 3.04 -5.76 1.47
CA ILE A 106 4.00 -6.76 0.97
C ILE A 106 4.91 -7.26 2.09
N ALA A 107 5.45 -6.35 2.91
CA ALA A 107 6.29 -6.73 4.04
C ALA A 107 5.54 -7.64 5.02
N ALA A 108 4.26 -7.33 5.31
CA ALA A 108 3.40 -8.17 6.12
C ALA A 108 3.18 -9.54 5.47
N LEU A 109 2.81 -9.61 4.19
CA LEU A 109 2.62 -10.89 3.48
C LEU A 109 3.88 -11.77 3.51
N LEU A 110 5.05 -11.17 3.32
CA LEU A 110 6.34 -11.88 3.40
C LEU A 110 6.63 -12.37 4.82
N ALA A 111 6.35 -11.58 5.85
CA ALA A 111 6.53 -11.97 7.25
C ALA A 111 5.66 -13.18 7.64
N VAL A 112 4.55 -13.41 6.92
CA VAL A 112 3.64 -14.54 7.13
C VAL A 112 4.03 -15.77 6.32
N GLY A 113 5.03 -15.64 5.44
CA GLY A 113 5.52 -16.72 4.59
C GLY A 113 4.79 -16.84 3.25
N ALA A 114 4.12 -15.78 2.77
CA ALA A 114 3.58 -15.79 1.42
C ALA A 114 4.72 -15.94 0.38
N PRO A 115 4.53 -16.72 -0.70
CA PRO A 115 5.57 -16.96 -1.68
C PRO A 115 5.91 -15.69 -2.44
N LEU A 116 7.20 -15.51 -2.74
CA LEU A 116 7.72 -14.33 -3.45
C LEU A 116 7.03 -14.06 -4.79
N GLY A 117 6.66 -15.12 -5.52
CA GLY A 117 5.93 -14.98 -6.77
C GLY A 117 4.57 -14.32 -6.60
N ALA A 118 3.83 -14.62 -5.53
CA ALA A 118 2.54 -13.98 -5.28
C ALA A 118 2.72 -12.50 -4.91
N VAL A 119 3.73 -12.19 -4.10
CA VAL A 119 4.08 -10.81 -3.75
C VAL A 119 4.42 -9.98 -4.97
N MET A 120 5.26 -10.51 -5.88
CA MET A 120 5.62 -9.82 -7.12
C MET A 120 4.42 -9.64 -8.06
N ALA A 121 3.52 -10.62 -8.13
CA ALA A 121 2.31 -10.51 -8.94
C ALA A 121 1.38 -9.38 -8.45
N PHE A 122 1.18 -9.30 -7.14
CA PHE A 122 0.43 -8.20 -6.52
C PHE A 122 1.12 -6.86 -6.74
N TRP A 123 2.45 -6.81 -6.52
CA TRP A 123 3.23 -5.58 -6.62
C TRP A 123 3.26 -5.00 -8.03
N LEU A 124 3.34 -5.85 -9.06
CA LEU A 124 3.31 -5.41 -10.46
C LEU A 124 1.90 -5.00 -10.90
N SER A 125 0.87 -5.73 -10.45
CA SER A 125 -0.51 -5.44 -10.86
C SER A 125 -1.10 -4.20 -10.16
N SER A 126 -0.73 -3.93 -8.91
CA SER A 126 -1.31 -2.86 -8.09
C SER A 126 -1.11 -1.43 -8.66
N PRO A 127 0.09 -1.01 -9.12
CA PRO A 127 0.25 0.31 -9.73
C PRO A 127 -0.28 0.40 -11.17
N LEU A 128 -0.53 -0.74 -11.83
CA LEU A 128 -0.98 -0.77 -13.23
C LEU A 128 -2.49 -0.51 -13.37
N MET A 129 -3.29 -0.94 -12.40
CA MET A 129 -4.73 -0.75 -12.42
C MET A 129 -5.30 -0.68 -11.00
N ASP A 130 -6.16 0.31 -10.77
CA ASP A 130 -6.95 0.44 -9.56
C ASP A 130 -8.41 0.82 -9.93
N PRO A 131 -9.39 0.67 -9.02
CA PRO A 131 -10.79 0.98 -9.32
C PRO A 131 -11.05 2.43 -9.77
N ALA A 132 -10.30 3.41 -9.26
CA ALA A 132 -10.39 4.79 -9.68
C ALA A 132 -9.80 4.99 -11.08
N MET A 133 -8.62 4.43 -11.38
CA MET A 133 -8.08 4.48 -12.75
C MET A 133 -8.98 3.73 -13.75
N PHE A 134 -9.62 2.64 -13.35
CA PHE A 134 -10.62 1.96 -14.17
C PHE A 134 -11.82 2.86 -14.47
N ALA A 135 -12.37 3.53 -13.44
CA ALA A 135 -13.49 4.45 -13.62
C ALA A 135 -13.13 5.60 -14.59
N ILE A 136 -11.97 6.23 -14.41
CA ILE A 136 -11.50 7.32 -15.27
C ILE A 136 -11.25 6.82 -16.70
N THR A 137 -10.57 5.68 -16.86
CA THR A 137 -10.28 5.11 -18.18
C THR A 137 -11.57 4.72 -18.91
N SER A 138 -12.54 4.13 -18.20
CA SER A 138 -13.83 3.75 -18.77
C SER A 138 -14.65 4.96 -19.22
N GLY A 139 -14.58 6.07 -18.49
CA GLY A 139 -15.26 7.31 -18.84
C GLY A 139 -14.60 8.10 -19.97
N THR A 140 -13.29 7.92 -20.19
CA THR A 140 -12.53 8.71 -21.18
C THR A 140 -12.24 7.94 -22.46
N LEU A 141 -11.80 6.68 -22.37
CA LEU A 141 -11.39 5.83 -23.49
C LEU A 141 -12.41 4.73 -23.82
N GLY A 142 -13.49 4.63 -23.04
CA GLY A 142 -14.54 3.63 -23.20
C GLY A 142 -14.29 2.34 -22.41
N PHE A 143 -15.36 1.59 -22.23
CA PHE A 143 -15.38 0.41 -21.36
C PHE A 143 -14.53 -0.75 -21.91
N ASP A 144 -14.53 -0.96 -23.23
CA ASP A 144 -13.75 -2.01 -23.88
C ASP A 144 -12.24 -1.85 -23.65
N PHE A 145 -11.75 -0.60 -23.75
CA PHE A 145 -10.36 -0.29 -23.48
C PHE A 145 -10.00 -0.45 -22.01
N ALA A 146 -10.88 -0.03 -21.10
CA ALA A 146 -10.67 -0.20 -19.67
C ALA A 146 -10.54 -1.69 -19.28
N ILE A 147 -11.39 -2.56 -19.82
CA ILE A 147 -11.29 -4.01 -19.60
C ILE A 147 -9.99 -4.56 -20.17
N ALA A 148 -9.65 -4.22 -21.42
CA ALA A 148 -8.42 -4.69 -22.05
C ALA A 148 -7.18 -4.30 -21.23
N LYS A 149 -7.16 -3.07 -20.69
CA LYS A 149 -6.10 -2.58 -19.82
C LYS A 149 -6.04 -3.34 -18.49
N THR A 150 -7.19 -3.63 -17.86
CA THR A 150 -7.22 -4.44 -16.64
C THR A 150 -6.69 -5.85 -16.89
N ILE A 151 -7.08 -6.49 -17.99
CA ILE A 151 -6.59 -7.82 -18.36
C ILE A 151 -5.08 -7.78 -18.61
N ALA A 152 -4.58 -6.76 -19.29
CA ALA A 152 -3.14 -6.58 -19.52
C ALA A 152 -2.38 -6.37 -18.19
N ALA A 153 -2.92 -5.56 -17.27
CA ALA A 153 -2.34 -5.33 -15.96
C ALA A 153 -2.23 -6.62 -15.13
N VAL A 154 -3.34 -7.38 -15.04
CA VAL A 154 -3.35 -8.68 -14.36
C VAL A 154 -2.43 -9.66 -15.08
N GLY A 155 -2.41 -9.68 -16.41
CA GLY A 155 -1.53 -10.52 -17.21
C GLY A 155 -0.04 -10.25 -16.95
N LEU A 156 0.35 -8.99 -16.83
CA LEU A 156 1.71 -8.59 -16.46
C LEU A 156 2.05 -9.00 -15.02
N GLY A 157 1.11 -8.85 -14.09
CA GLY A 157 1.26 -9.34 -12.72
C GLY A 157 1.47 -10.85 -12.67
N LEU A 158 0.62 -11.62 -13.37
CA LEU A 158 0.76 -13.07 -13.50
C LEU A 158 2.11 -13.46 -14.11
N PHE A 159 2.49 -12.80 -15.21
CA PHE A 159 3.77 -13.04 -15.86
C PHE A 159 4.93 -12.82 -14.90
N GLY A 160 4.98 -11.67 -14.21
CA GLY A 160 6.02 -11.39 -13.23
C GLY A 160 6.04 -12.37 -12.06
N GLY A 161 4.86 -12.78 -11.57
CA GLY A 161 4.76 -13.77 -10.50
C GLY A 161 5.21 -15.18 -10.90
N PHE A 162 4.84 -15.63 -12.10
CA PHE A 162 5.27 -16.93 -12.64
C PHE A 162 6.75 -16.93 -13.01
N VAL A 163 7.27 -15.85 -13.59
CA VAL A 163 8.71 -15.70 -13.83
C VAL A 163 9.48 -15.75 -12.51
N THR A 164 9.00 -15.05 -11.48
CA THR A 164 9.61 -15.09 -10.14
C THR A 164 9.54 -16.49 -9.53
N MET A 165 8.44 -17.23 -9.72
CA MET A 165 8.32 -18.63 -9.31
C MET A 165 9.27 -19.55 -10.07
N ALA A 166 9.47 -19.33 -11.37
CA ALA A 166 10.42 -20.11 -12.15
C ALA A 166 11.86 -19.83 -11.72
N LEU A 167 12.17 -18.58 -11.39
CA LEU A 167 13.48 -18.14 -10.91
C LEU A 167 13.73 -18.48 -9.43
N SER A 168 12.70 -18.75 -8.64
CA SER A 168 12.87 -19.04 -7.20
C SER A 168 13.60 -20.35 -6.91
N ASN A 169 13.76 -21.23 -7.91
CA ASN A 169 14.59 -22.44 -7.82
C ASN A 169 16.10 -22.14 -7.98
N ASN A 170 16.50 -20.91 -8.29
CA ASN A 170 17.89 -20.52 -8.45
C ASN A 170 18.43 -19.94 -7.11
N PRO A 171 19.66 -20.30 -6.67
CA PRO A 171 20.28 -19.84 -5.41
C PRO A 171 20.35 -18.31 -5.16
N VAL A 172 19.96 -17.49 -6.13
CA VAL A 172 19.91 -16.02 -6.03
C VAL A 172 18.66 -15.51 -5.28
N PHE A 173 17.56 -16.30 -5.20
CA PHE A 173 16.27 -15.88 -4.63
C PHE A 173 15.87 -16.61 -3.33
N VAL A 174 16.80 -17.35 -2.72
CA VAL A 174 16.48 -18.29 -1.62
C VAL A 174 16.21 -17.60 -0.28
N ASP A 175 16.48 -16.31 -0.12
CA ASP A 175 16.43 -15.70 1.23
C ASP A 175 16.17 -14.17 1.31
N PRO A 176 15.06 -13.61 0.78
CA PRO A 176 14.77 -12.20 0.99
C PRO A 176 14.22 -11.87 2.39
N LEU A 177 13.55 -12.77 3.13
CA LEU A 177 13.11 -12.54 4.52
C LEU A 177 12.88 -13.88 5.23
N ARG A 178 13.87 -14.36 5.97
CA ARG A 178 13.79 -15.62 6.70
C ARG A 178 13.28 -15.40 8.12
N GLU A 179 11.96 -15.47 8.29
CA GLU A 179 11.42 -16.21 9.43
C GLU A 179 10.64 -17.39 8.86
N LYS A 180 11.33 -18.53 8.77
CA LYS A 180 10.65 -19.81 8.58
C LYS A 180 9.56 -19.91 9.64
N PRO A 181 8.27 -20.15 9.30
CA PRO A 181 7.40 -20.81 10.26
C PRO A 181 8.12 -22.11 10.62
N LYS A 182 8.39 -22.34 11.91
CA LYS A 182 9.01 -23.58 12.38
C LYS A 182 8.16 -24.74 11.90
N VAL A 183 8.61 -25.41 10.84
CA VAL A 183 8.13 -26.73 10.47
C VAL A 183 8.71 -27.67 11.53
N GLY A 184 7.88 -28.05 12.49
CA GLY A 184 8.32 -28.86 13.62
C GLY A 184 7.14 -29.49 14.36
N GLY A 185 6.76 -30.68 13.92
CA GLY A 185 6.24 -31.80 14.72
C GLY A 185 5.01 -31.60 15.59
N CYS A 186 3.97 -32.41 15.33
CA CYS A 186 3.00 -33.05 16.25
C CYS A 186 2.28 -32.25 17.37
N CYS A 187 2.69 -31.05 17.76
CA CYS A 187 2.13 -30.27 18.86
C CYS A 187 2.13 -28.78 18.53
N GLY A 188 0.99 -28.30 18.00
CA GLY A 188 0.46 -26.96 18.29
C GLY A 188 1.34 -25.76 17.95
N VAL A 189 1.74 -25.59 16.69
CA VAL A 189 2.18 -24.28 16.19
C VAL A 189 0.92 -23.51 15.76
N LYS A 190 0.57 -22.46 16.51
CA LYS A 190 -0.50 -21.55 16.09
C LYS A 190 -0.01 -20.74 14.89
N ALA A 191 -0.72 -20.84 13.76
CA ALA A 191 -0.48 -20.05 12.56
C ALA A 191 -0.51 -18.54 12.91
N PRO A 192 0.21 -17.66 12.17
CA PRO A 192 0.38 -16.26 12.55
C PRO A 192 -0.92 -15.45 12.60
N PHE A 193 -2.03 -15.99 12.07
CA PHE A 193 -3.35 -15.36 12.05
C PHE A 193 -4.43 -16.38 12.47
N GLN A 194 -4.40 -16.82 13.72
CA GLN A 194 -5.47 -17.65 14.28
C GLN A 194 -6.53 -16.80 14.97
N GLY A 195 -7.56 -16.42 14.21
CA GLY A 195 -8.78 -15.80 14.72
C GLY A 195 -9.91 -15.90 13.71
N LYS A 196 -11.17 -15.93 14.17
CA LYS A 196 -12.32 -15.67 13.28
C LYS A 196 -12.44 -14.15 13.09
N PRO A 197 -12.71 -13.65 11.87
CA PRO A 197 -12.97 -12.22 11.66
C PRO A 197 -14.17 -11.80 12.50
N VAL A 198 -14.03 -10.71 13.25
CA VAL A 198 -15.11 -10.15 14.09
C VAL A 198 -15.56 -8.87 13.43
N TRP A 199 -16.66 -8.96 12.69
CA TRP A 199 -17.26 -7.84 11.95
C TRP A 199 -17.81 -6.75 12.88
N ALA A 200 -18.24 -7.14 14.09
CA ALA A 200 -18.71 -6.24 15.13
C ALA A 200 -17.56 -5.74 16.04
N PHE A 201 -16.42 -5.36 15.46
CA PHE A 201 -15.23 -4.94 16.22
C PHE A 201 -15.47 -3.71 17.11
N TRP A 202 -16.52 -2.93 16.84
CA TRP A 202 -16.94 -1.73 17.58
C TRP A 202 -17.27 -1.99 19.06
N GLN A 203 -17.58 -3.24 19.41
CA GLN A 203 -17.89 -3.65 20.78
C GLN A 203 -16.63 -3.83 21.64
N ASP A 204 -15.47 -4.01 21.02
CA ASP A 204 -14.19 -4.27 21.70
C ASP A 204 -13.35 -2.98 21.77
N SER A 205 -12.93 -2.58 22.96
CA SER A 205 -12.11 -1.38 23.17
C SER A 205 -10.72 -1.50 22.55
N GLU A 206 -10.10 -2.69 22.54
CA GLU A 206 -8.76 -2.87 21.97
C GLU A 206 -8.80 -2.75 20.44
N ARG A 207 -9.83 -3.32 19.79
CA ARG A 207 -9.97 -3.23 18.32
C ARG A 207 -10.30 -1.83 17.83
N LYS A 208 -11.04 -1.04 18.61
CA LYS A 208 -11.28 0.39 18.31
C LYS A 208 -10.01 1.22 18.42
N LEU A 209 -9.13 0.93 19.39
CA LEU A 209 -7.83 1.57 19.50
C LEU A 209 -6.94 1.19 18.32
N ALA A 210 -6.89 -0.09 17.94
CA ALA A 210 -6.17 -0.54 16.75
C ALA A 210 -6.67 0.12 15.45
N PHE A 211 -7.99 0.29 15.30
CA PHE A 211 -8.58 1.04 14.19
C PHE A 211 -8.08 2.48 14.16
N ARG A 212 -8.16 3.19 15.30
CA ARG A 212 -7.76 4.60 15.40
C ARG A 212 -6.27 4.76 15.13
N ASP A 213 -5.45 3.94 15.73
CA ASP A 213 -3.99 4.04 15.62
C ASP A 213 -3.55 3.71 14.19
N THR A 214 -4.13 2.66 13.58
CA THR A 214 -3.89 2.35 12.15
C THR A 214 -4.34 3.49 11.24
N ALA A 215 -5.54 4.04 11.46
CA ALA A 215 -6.07 5.12 10.64
C ALA A 215 -5.19 6.38 10.75
N VAL A 216 -4.77 6.75 11.96
CA VAL A 216 -3.92 7.92 12.19
C VAL A 216 -2.52 7.70 11.62
N GLU A 217 -1.92 6.53 11.81
CA GLU A 217 -0.59 6.22 11.29
C GLU A 217 -0.56 6.27 9.75
N ASN A 218 -1.52 5.62 9.09
CA ASN A 218 -1.62 5.65 7.64
C ASN A 218 -1.99 7.05 7.13
N ALA A 219 -2.93 7.75 7.76
CA ALA A 219 -3.27 9.12 7.36
C ALA A 219 -2.07 10.05 7.46
N VAL A 220 -1.31 10.03 8.56
CA VAL A 220 -0.12 10.87 8.74
C VAL A 220 0.97 10.49 7.73
N PHE A 221 1.19 9.19 7.49
CA PHE A 221 2.16 8.72 6.51
C PHE A 221 1.80 9.15 5.09
N LEU A 222 0.55 8.96 4.66
CA LEU A 222 0.12 9.36 3.31
C LEU A 222 0.15 10.87 3.14
N THR A 223 -0.34 11.61 4.14
CA THR A 223 -0.37 13.09 4.12
C THR A 223 1.04 13.66 3.96
N LYS A 224 2.04 13.17 4.70
CA LYS A 224 3.42 13.71 4.61
C LYS A 224 4.05 13.47 3.24
N TRP A 225 3.86 12.29 2.66
CA TRP A 225 4.48 11.94 1.38
C TRP A 225 3.76 12.56 0.19
N LEU A 226 2.42 12.61 0.22
CA LEU A 226 1.62 13.25 -0.82
C LEU A 226 1.85 14.76 -0.86
N LEU A 227 1.93 15.41 0.31
CA LEU A 227 2.19 16.84 0.36
C LEU A 227 3.58 17.15 -0.20
N LEU A 228 4.59 16.33 0.11
CA LEU A 228 5.91 16.43 -0.49
C LEU A 228 5.86 16.23 -2.02
N ALA A 229 5.15 15.20 -2.50
CA ALA A 229 5.02 14.90 -3.91
C ALA A 229 4.34 16.04 -4.69
N TYR A 230 3.22 16.57 -4.19
CA TYR A 230 2.50 17.67 -4.83
C TYR A 230 3.28 18.99 -4.79
N THR A 231 4.09 19.22 -3.76
CA THR A 231 5.00 20.37 -3.74
C THR A 231 6.08 20.23 -4.82
N ILE A 232 6.66 19.02 -5.00
CA ILE A 232 7.63 18.78 -6.07
C ILE A 232 6.97 18.89 -7.45
N GLU A 233 5.76 18.37 -7.63
CA GLU A 233 5.01 18.46 -8.87
C GLU A 233 4.71 19.92 -9.27
N ALA A 234 4.26 20.73 -8.32
CA ALA A 234 4.02 22.16 -8.54
C ALA A 234 5.28 22.89 -9.02
N LEU A 235 6.44 22.54 -8.46
CA LEU A 235 7.73 23.07 -8.90
C LEU A 235 8.10 22.54 -10.29
N MET A 236 7.91 21.24 -10.54
CA MET A 236 8.24 20.60 -11.81
C MET A 236 7.46 21.25 -12.97
N ILE A 237 6.14 21.42 -12.84
CA ILE A 237 5.29 22.06 -13.87
C ILE A 237 5.76 23.49 -14.16
N ARG A 238 6.36 24.18 -13.17
CA ARG A 238 6.81 25.56 -13.33
C ARG A 238 8.21 25.68 -13.93
N PHE A 239 9.13 24.79 -13.55
CA PHE A 239 10.51 24.79 -14.03
C PHE A 239 10.71 24.07 -15.37
N ILE A 240 9.79 23.18 -15.72
CA ILE A 240 9.75 22.48 -17.01
C ILE A 240 8.51 22.98 -17.77
N PRO A 241 8.58 24.14 -18.46
CA PRO A 241 7.50 24.57 -19.33
C PRO A 241 7.33 23.53 -20.43
N ALA A 242 6.10 23.05 -20.62
CA ALA A 242 5.73 22.01 -21.58
C ALA A 242 5.81 22.46 -23.06
N GLU A 243 6.63 23.46 -23.37
CA GLU A 243 6.69 24.19 -24.64
C GLU A 243 7.82 23.71 -25.56
N TRP A 244 8.22 22.45 -25.46
CA TRP A 244 9.14 21.81 -26.40
C TRP A 244 8.55 20.55 -27.03
#